data_AF-A0AAE7C2P3-F1
#
_entry.id   AF-A0AAE7C2P3-F1
#
_cell.length_a   1.000
_cell.length_b   1.000
_cell.length_c   1.000
_cell.angle_alpha   90.00
_cell.angle_beta   90.00
_cell.angle_gamma   90.00
#
_symmetry.space_group_name_H-M   'P 1'
#
loop_
_entity.id
_entity.type
_entity.pdbx_description
1 polymer ?
#
loop_
_entity_poly.entity_id
_entity_poly.type
_entity_poly.pdbx_seq_one_letter_code
_entity_poly.pdbx_strand_id
1 'polypeptide(L)'
;MPKTNISELDRLKSRRRNRELMDTIYSNKSNNYVVHYSCESFYDEEYNTFKSGRITSIGLRNLEDAQTHYWSIWLSAEVKNKEDQIDEYLDELEKDVLDSYFNFIRINSRAHYIHWNMRDINYGFQALEHRYKVLGGEPVIITDDRKFDLARVLVSLYGRNYASHEYTKNGKEYKGRMMVLAAMNNVAVKDAMEGRDEANAFKEKNYKALHMSTLRKLDMLANFFDRAHANKLKNNGTFREKYGFHWIVIFELIKAHPAYTALIVLAAISSAIYKFTDIFSNLITQAR
;
A
#
# COMPACT_ATOMS: atom_id res chain seq x y z
N MET A 1 18.32 -28.79 4.57
CA MET A 1 18.00 -27.69 3.62
C MET A 1 18.10 -26.37 4.36
N PRO A 2 18.84 -25.36 3.87
CA PRO A 2 19.02 -24.13 4.62
C PRO A 2 17.72 -23.31 4.60
N LYS A 3 17.25 -22.86 5.77
CA LYS A 3 16.02 -22.07 5.98
C LYS A 3 15.92 -20.82 5.09
N THR A 4 17.04 -20.36 4.53
CA THR A 4 17.13 -19.21 3.62
C THR A 4 16.51 -19.45 2.24
N ASN A 5 16.61 -20.67 1.69
CA ASN A 5 16.15 -20.94 0.32
C ASN A 5 14.62 -21.00 0.21
N ILE A 6 13.95 -21.54 1.23
CA ILE A 6 12.48 -21.63 1.29
C ILE A 6 11.88 -20.22 1.44
N SER A 7 12.49 -19.36 2.26
CA SER A 7 12.07 -17.97 2.48
C SER A 7 12.14 -17.10 1.22
N GLU A 8 13.18 -17.27 0.39
CA GLU A 8 13.33 -16.52 -0.87
C GLU A 8 12.29 -16.91 -1.93
N LEU A 9 11.96 -18.20 -2.02
CA LEU A 9 10.92 -18.67 -2.93
C LEU A 9 9.54 -18.17 -2.57
N ASP A 10 9.20 -18.20 -1.28
CA ASP A 10 7.93 -17.66 -0.79
C ASP A 10 7.83 -16.16 -1.05
N ARG A 11 8.96 -15.44 -0.95
CA ARG A 11 9.04 -14.02 -1.31
C ARG A 11 8.76 -13.77 -2.79
N LEU A 12 9.36 -14.56 -3.69
CA LEU A 12 9.13 -14.44 -5.14
C LEU A 12 7.68 -14.77 -5.52
N LYS A 13 7.11 -15.83 -4.94
CA LYS A 13 5.70 -16.20 -5.13
C LYS A 13 4.77 -15.10 -4.63
N SER A 14 5.04 -14.57 -3.43
CA SER A 14 4.29 -13.45 -2.86
C SER A 14 4.35 -12.22 -3.77
N ARG A 15 5.54 -11.84 -4.25
CA ARG A 15 5.73 -10.72 -5.18
C ARG A 15 4.89 -10.90 -6.46
N ARG A 16 4.95 -12.09 -7.08
CA ARG A 16 4.17 -12.40 -8.28
C ARG A 16 2.67 -12.28 -8.04
N ARG A 17 2.17 -12.89 -6.96
CA ARG A 17 0.75 -12.80 -6.57
C ARG A 17 0.29 -11.35 -6.35
N ASN A 18 1.12 -10.53 -5.69
CA ASN A 18 0.80 -9.12 -5.45
C ASN A 18 0.80 -8.29 -6.76
N ARG A 19 1.68 -8.63 -7.73
CA ARG A 19 1.65 -8.03 -9.07
C ARG A 19 0.36 -8.38 -9.81
N GLU A 20 0.03 -9.67 -9.89
CA GLU A 20 -1.19 -10.15 -10.57
C GLU A 20 -2.47 -9.53 -9.98
N LEU A 21 -2.54 -9.40 -8.65
CA LEU A 21 -3.67 -8.73 -7.99
C LEU A 21 -3.71 -7.23 -8.33
N MET A 22 -2.57 -6.55 -8.32
CA MET A 22 -2.51 -5.14 -8.69
C MET A 22 -2.92 -4.92 -10.15
N ASP A 23 -2.50 -5.79 -11.07
CA ASP A 23 -2.89 -5.74 -12.48
C ASP A 23 -4.41 -6.01 -12.64
N THR A 24 -4.96 -6.95 -11.86
CA THR A 24 -6.41 -7.21 -11.82
C THR A 24 -7.19 -5.97 -11.35
N ILE A 25 -6.75 -5.31 -10.28
CA ILE A 25 -7.36 -4.07 -9.79
C ILE A 25 -7.23 -2.96 -10.83
N TYR A 26 -6.07 -2.83 -11.47
CA TYR A 26 -5.78 -1.80 -12.48
C TYR A 26 -6.53 -2.01 -13.81
N SER A 27 -6.86 -3.25 -14.17
CA SER A 27 -7.70 -3.51 -15.35
C SER A 27 -9.16 -3.13 -15.16
N ASN A 28 -9.61 -2.99 -13.91
CA ASN A 28 -10.98 -2.63 -13.56
C ASN A 28 -11.03 -1.36 -12.67
N LYS A 29 -10.24 -0.33 -13.02
CA LYS A 29 -10.13 0.90 -12.21
C LYS A 29 -11.45 1.62 -11.96
N SER A 30 -12.34 1.60 -12.95
CA SER A 30 -13.65 2.26 -12.86
C SER A 30 -14.49 1.76 -11.68
N ASN A 31 -14.22 0.55 -11.17
CA ASN A 31 -14.94 -0.07 -10.07
C ASN A 31 -14.09 -0.25 -8.81
N ASN A 32 -12.93 0.41 -8.70
CA ASN A 32 -12.02 0.24 -7.55
C ASN A 32 -11.65 1.59 -6.96
N TYR A 33 -11.52 1.64 -5.64
CA TYR A 33 -11.40 2.88 -4.89
C TYR A 33 -10.17 2.89 -3.99
N VAL A 34 -9.50 4.03 -3.92
CA VAL A 34 -8.57 4.32 -2.82
C VAL A 34 -9.40 4.82 -1.64
N VAL A 35 -9.14 4.30 -0.45
CA VAL A 35 -9.82 4.70 0.79
C VAL A 35 -8.81 5.17 1.83
N HIS A 36 -9.15 6.25 2.51
CA HIS A 36 -8.42 6.76 3.66
C HIS A 36 -9.36 7.51 4.61
N TYR A 37 -9.01 7.55 5.89
CA TYR A 37 -9.78 8.28 6.88
C TYR A 37 -8.87 8.91 7.94
N SER A 38 -9.34 9.99 8.53
CA SER A 38 -8.75 10.63 9.70
C SER A 38 -9.61 10.37 10.93
N CYS A 39 -8.95 10.36 12.09
CA CYS A 39 -9.59 10.13 13.37
C CYS A 39 -8.85 10.87 14.48
N GLU A 40 -9.47 10.90 15.66
CA GLU A 40 -8.82 11.26 16.91
C GLU A 40 -7.56 10.41 17.15
N SER A 41 -6.57 11.00 17.81
CA SER A 41 -5.30 10.34 18.12
C SER A 41 -5.52 9.13 19.03
N PHE A 42 -4.79 8.04 18.76
CA PHE A 42 -4.77 6.84 19.61
C PHE A 42 -3.74 6.91 20.74
N TYR A 43 -2.83 7.88 20.71
CA TYR A 43 -1.65 7.95 21.58
C TYR A 43 -1.70 9.09 22.60
N ASP A 44 -2.87 9.71 22.77
CA ASP A 44 -3.01 10.75 23.78
C ASP A 44 -3.07 10.16 25.18
N GLU A 45 -1.97 10.27 25.92
CA GLU A 45 -1.86 9.89 27.33
C GLU A 45 -2.85 10.67 28.22
N GLU A 46 -3.32 11.85 27.77
CA GLU A 46 -4.35 12.66 28.45
C GLU A 46 -5.73 12.00 28.42
N TYR A 47 -6.02 11.15 27.43
CA TYR A 47 -7.28 10.42 27.35
C TYR A 47 -7.09 8.98 27.78
N ASN A 48 -7.00 8.78 29.10
CA ASN A 48 -7.20 7.51 29.81
C ASN A 48 -8.65 6.98 29.64
N THR A 49 -9.23 7.12 28.45
CA THR A 49 -10.63 6.81 28.17
C THR A 49 -10.72 5.49 27.44
N PHE A 50 -11.59 4.60 27.93
CA PHE A 50 -11.87 3.29 27.33
C PHE A 50 -12.61 3.37 25.97
N LYS A 51 -12.55 4.50 25.26
CA LYS A 51 -13.32 4.77 24.05
C LYS A 51 -12.44 4.63 22.81
N SER A 52 -12.98 4.02 21.75
CA SER A 52 -12.35 4.03 20.43
C SER A 52 -12.35 5.44 19.84
N GLY A 53 -11.24 5.85 19.23
CA GLY A 53 -11.08 7.19 18.65
C GLY A 53 -12.16 7.56 17.63
N ARG A 54 -12.57 8.83 17.66
CA ARG A 54 -13.62 9.35 16.78
C ARG A 54 -13.16 9.47 15.33
N ILE A 55 -14.01 9.08 14.39
CA ILE A 55 -13.76 9.27 12.96
C ILE A 55 -14.19 10.67 12.56
N THR A 56 -13.26 11.44 12.00
CA THR A 56 -13.48 12.85 11.67
C THR A 56 -13.77 13.06 10.19
N SER A 57 -13.17 12.24 9.34
CA SER A 57 -13.42 12.24 7.91
C SER A 57 -13.07 10.92 7.26
N ILE A 58 -13.79 10.56 6.20
CA ILE A 58 -13.54 9.39 5.36
C ILE A 58 -13.67 9.83 3.91
N GLY A 59 -12.72 9.42 3.07
CA GLY A 59 -12.81 9.63 1.65
C GLY A 59 -12.56 8.36 0.85
N LEU A 60 -13.21 8.26 -0.30
CA LEU A 60 -13.01 7.24 -1.31
C LEU A 60 -12.86 7.89 -2.68
N ARG A 61 -11.73 7.64 -3.33
CA ARG A 61 -11.41 8.18 -4.65
C ARG A 61 -11.36 7.05 -5.67
N ASN A 62 -12.15 7.17 -6.73
CA ASN A 62 -12.11 6.22 -7.84
C ASN A 62 -10.73 6.23 -8.53
N LEU A 63 -10.25 5.06 -8.96
CA LEU A 63 -8.94 4.92 -9.58
C LEU A 63 -8.86 5.42 -11.02
N GLU A 64 -9.98 5.50 -11.74
CA GLU A 64 -10.01 5.92 -13.15
C GLU A 64 -10.28 7.42 -13.30
N ASP A 65 -11.45 7.87 -12.86
CA ASP A 65 -11.96 9.22 -13.14
C ASP A 65 -11.61 10.26 -12.06
N ALA A 66 -10.94 9.82 -10.98
CA ALA A 66 -10.59 10.63 -9.82
C ALA A 66 -11.78 11.24 -9.05
N GLN A 67 -13.02 10.83 -9.35
CA GLN A 67 -14.19 11.26 -8.58
C GLN A 67 -14.04 10.78 -7.15
N THR A 68 -14.29 11.70 -6.22
CA THR A 68 -14.08 11.47 -4.80
C THR A 68 -15.40 11.58 -4.06
N HIS A 69 -15.80 10.48 -3.43
CA HIS A 69 -16.87 10.45 -2.44
C HIS A 69 -16.25 10.74 -1.08
N TYR A 70 -16.77 11.74 -0.39
CA TYR A 70 -16.12 12.25 0.80
C TYR A 70 -17.14 12.68 1.84
N TRP A 71 -16.89 12.31 3.09
CA TRP A 71 -17.74 12.66 4.23
C TRP A 71 -16.86 13.06 5.41
N SER A 72 -17.24 14.13 6.10
CA SER A 72 -16.55 14.57 7.32
C SER A 72 -17.50 15.25 8.28
N ILE A 73 -17.11 15.30 9.56
CA ILE A 73 -17.82 16.03 10.61
C ILE A 73 -18.05 17.48 10.17
N TRP A 74 -17.05 18.12 9.54
CA TRP A 74 -17.17 19.49 9.03
C TRP A 74 -18.30 19.66 8.01
N LEU A 75 -18.42 18.77 7.01
CA LEU A 75 -19.46 18.84 5.98
C LEU A 75 -20.82 18.44 6.54
N SER A 76 -20.85 17.45 7.43
CA SER A 76 -22.09 17.02 8.10
C SER A 76 -22.66 18.15 8.98
N ALA A 77 -21.78 18.89 9.66
CA ALA A 77 -22.18 20.04 10.47
C ALA A 77 -22.81 21.14 9.62
N GLU A 78 -22.22 21.47 8.48
CA GLU A 78 -22.77 22.44 7.52
C GLU A 78 -24.15 22.01 7.00
N VAL A 79 -24.28 20.75 6.55
CA VAL A 79 -25.57 20.22 6.06
C VAL A 79 -26.66 20.25 7.13
N LYS A 80 -26.29 20.08 8.40
CA LYS A 80 -27.24 20.04 9.53
C LYS A 80 -27.39 21.38 10.25
N ASN A 81 -26.73 22.46 9.78
CA ASN A 81 -26.69 23.78 10.42
C ASN A 81 -26.19 23.73 11.89
N LYS A 82 -25.05 23.07 12.13
CA LYS A 82 -24.43 22.83 13.45
C LYS A 82 -22.98 23.29 13.53
N GLU A 83 -22.54 24.17 12.64
CA GLU A 83 -21.16 24.62 12.51
C GLU A 83 -20.60 25.25 13.80
N ASP A 84 -21.44 25.99 14.51
CA ASP A 84 -21.08 26.67 15.78
C ASP A 84 -21.16 25.75 17.01
N GLN A 85 -21.69 24.53 16.86
CA GLN A 85 -22.00 23.61 17.96
C GLN A 85 -21.47 22.18 17.71
N ILE A 86 -20.46 22.02 16.85
CA ILE A 86 -19.95 20.69 16.43
C ILE A 86 -19.68 19.77 17.62
N ASP A 87 -19.07 20.29 18.69
CA ASP A 87 -18.68 19.49 19.86
C ASP A 87 -19.89 18.90 20.62
N GLU A 88 -21.01 19.61 20.64
CA GLU A 88 -22.25 19.17 21.29
C GLU A 88 -22.91 18.02 20.50
N TYR A 89 -22.65 17.94 19.20
CA TYR A 89 -23.28 17.01 18.27
C TYR A 89 -22.31 15.99 17.66
N LEU A 90 -21.11 15.81 18.22
CA LEU A 90 -20.08 14.93 17.63
C LEU A 90 -20.56 13.52 17.34
N ASP A 91 -21.32 12.89 18.25
CA ASP A 91 -21.83 11.53 18.04
C ASP A 91 -22.79 11.46 16.85
N GLU A 92 -23.65 12.48 16.67
CA GLU A 92 -24.58 12.56 15.55
C GLU A 92 -23.85 12.80 14.22
N LEU A 93 -22.91 13.76 14.21
CA LEU A 93 -22.13 14.13 13.04
C LEU A 93 -21.22 12.99 12.58
N GLU A 94 -20.57 12.32 13.52
CA GLU A 94 -19.75 11.14 13.24
C GLU A 94 -20.61 9.98 12.72
N LYS A 95 -21.79 9.75 13.30
CA LYS A 95 -22.70 8.72 12.82
C LYS A 95 -23.15 8.98 11.39
N ASP A 96 -23.45 10.23 11.04
CA ASP A 96 -23.84 10.64 9.69
C ASP A 96 -22.73 10.37 8.63
N VAL A 97 -21.47 10.61 9.01
CA VAL A 97 -20.29 10.26 8.21
C VAL A 97 -20.22 8.74 7.98
N LEU A 98 -20.40 7.95 9.04
CA LEU A 98 -20.33 6.49 8.98
C LEU A 98 -21.53 5.87 8.25
N ASP A 99 -22.73 6.40 8.43
CA ASP A 99 -23.95 6.01 7.69
C ASP A 99 -23.69 6.15 6.19
N SER A 100 -23.16 7.31 5.76
CA SER A 100 -22.85 7.60 4.36
C SER A 100 -21.76 6.68 3.80
N TYR A 101 -20.69 6.48 4.57
CA TYR A 101 -19.60 5.56 4.21
C TYR A 101 -20.10 4.13 4.06
N PHE A 102 -20.80 3.56 5.05
CA PHE A 102 -21.25 2.17 4.98
C PHE A 102 -22.34 1.96 3.93
N ASN A 103 -23.16 2.97 3.64
CA ASN A 103 -24.06 2.93 2.50
C ASN A 103 -23.29 2.84 1.16
N PHE A 104 -22.23 3.63 1.01
CA PHE A 104 -21.36 3.55 -0.17
C PHE A 104 -20.70 2.18 -0.32
N ILE A 105 -20.18 1.62 0.77
CA ILE A 105 -19.60 0.26 0.77
C ILE A 105 -20.65 -0.79 0.39
N ARG A 106 -21.89 -0.65 0.87
CA ARG A 106 -22.99 -1.57 0.53
C ARG A 106 -23.26 -1.60 -0.97
N ILE A 107 -23.40 -0.42 -1.59
CA ILE A 107 -23.69 -0.26 -3.01
C ILE A 107 -22.52 -0.79 -3.86
N ASN A 108 -21.28 -0.56 -3.41
CA ASN A 108 -20.05 -0.90 -4.14
C ASN A 108 -19.34 -2.15 -3.61
N SER A 109 -20.08 -3.09 -3.02
CA SER A 109 -19.54 -4.27 -2.30
C SER A 109 -18.61 -5.19 -3.11
N ARG A 110 -18.63 -5.08 -4.45
CA ARG A 110 -17.76 -5.86 -5.36
C ARG A 110 -16.44 -5.18 -5.68
N ALA A 111 -16.26 -3.92 -5.28
CA ALA A 111 -15.05 -3.14 -5.49
C ALA A 111 -13.88 -3.69 -4.66
N HIS A 112 -12.65 -3.41 -5.11
CA HIS A 112 -11.48 -3.46 -4.24
C HIS A 112 -11.23 -2.09 -3.63
N TYR A 113 -10.80 -2.09 -2.38
CA TYR A 113 -10.48 -0.91 -1.59
C TYR A 113 -8.97 -0.88 -1.30
N ILE A 114 -8.28 0.02 -2.00
CA ILE A 114 -6.85 0.27 -1.87
C ILE A 114 -6.64 1.16 -0.66
N HIS A 115 -5.91 0.67 0.34
CA HIS A 115 -5.73 1.38 1.60
C HIS A 115 -4.26 1.38 2.05
N TRP A 116 -3.99 2.14 3.11
CA TRP A 116 -2.66 2.24 3.70
C TRP A 116 -2.70 1.85 5.18
N ASN A 117 -2.16 0.67 5.52
CA ASN A 117 -2.05 0.20 6.91
C ASN A 117 -3.38 0.13 7.71
N MET A 118 -4.55 0.31 7.10
CA MET A 118 -5.88 0.09 7.72
C MET A 118 -6.14 -1.40 7.97
N ARG A 119 -5.59 -1.98 9.06
CA ARG A 119 -5.49 -3.44 9.24
C ARG A 119 -6.17 -4.00 10.47
N ASP A 120 -6.43 -3.20 11.49
CA ASP A 120 -6.85 -3.70 12.78
C ASP A 120 -7.86 -2.79 13.48
N ILE A 121 -8.22 -3.18 14.71
CA ILE A 121 -9.18 -2.49 15.57
C ILE A 121 -8.68 -1.12 16.06
N ASN A 122 -7.36 -0.90 16.09
CA ASN A 122 -6.80 0.39 16.48
C ASN A 122 -6.88 1.35 15.29
N TYR A 123 -6.46 0.91 14.10
CA TYR A 123 -6.61 1.69 12.88
C TYR A 123 -6.89 0.79 11.68
N GLY A 124 -8.11 0.90 11.15
CA GLY A 124 -8.52 0.22 9.93
C GLY A 124 -10.02 0.01 9.80
N PHE A 125 -10.39 -0.91 8.91
CA PHE A 125 -11.79 -1.24 8.67
C PHE A 125 -12.49 -1.72 9.95
N GLN A 126 -11.83 -2.54 10.77
CA GLN A 126 -12.37 -2.99 12.05
C GLN A 126 -12.61 -1.84 13.03
N ALA A 127 -11.77 -0.80 13.02
CA ALA A 127 -11.97 0.40 13.83
C ALA A 127 -13.24 1.16 13.38
N LEU A 128 -13.44 1.33 12.06
CA LEU A 128 -14.65 1.94 11.50
C LEU A 128 -15.91 1.13 11.86
N GLU A 129 -15.84 -0.20 11.71
CA GLU A 129 -16.93 -1.12 12.04
C GLU A 129 -17.31 -1.05 13.51
N HIS A 130 -16.32 -1.09 14.41
CA HIS A 130 -16.54 -0.97 15.85
C HIS A 130 -17.15 0.38 16.22
N ARG A 131 -16.58 1.48 15.70
CA ARG A 131 -17.05 2.83 16.01
C ARG A 131 -18.50 3.03 15.56
N TYR A 132 -18.86 2.49 14.39
CA TYR A 132 -20.23 2.57 13.91
C TYR A 132 -21.22 1.80 14.79
N LYS A 133 -20.82 0.61 15.29
CA LYS A 133 -21.62 -0.14 16.28
C LYS A 133 -21.80 0.63 17.59
N VAL A 134 -20.76 1.31 18.07
CA VAL A 134 -20.84 2.17 19.28
C VAL A 134 -21.89 3.26 19.12
N LEU A 135 -22.07 3.79 17.91
CA LEU A 135 -23.08 4.80 17.57
C LEU A 135 -24.44 4.20 17.16
N GLY A 136 -24.65 2.89 17.40
CA GLY A 136 -25.91 2.20 17.11
C GLY A 136 -26.13 1.83 15.64
N GLY A 137 -25.10 1.92 14.79
CA GLY A 137 -25.14 1.52 13.39
C GLY A 137 -24.81 0.04 13.14
N GLU A 138 -25.16 -0.45 11.95
CA GLU A 138 -24.86 -1.81 11.50
C GLU A 138 -23.85 -1.80 10.35
N PRO A 139 -22.57 -2.14 10.61
CA PRO A 139 -21.53 -2.03 9.59
C PRO A 139 -21.65 -3.08 8.50
N VAL A 140 -21.29 -2.69 7.29
CA VAL A 140 -21.07 -3.61 6.17
C VAL A 140 -19.61 -4.07 6.20
N ILE A 141 -19.41 -5.38 6.30
CA ILE A 141 -18.07 -5.97 6.34
C ILE A 141 -17.54 -6.11 4.92
N ILE A 142 -16.40 -5.47 4.65
CA ILE A 142 -15.62 -5.70 3.43
C ILE A 142 -14.85 -7.01 3.63
N THR A 143 -14.96 -7.95 2.70
CA THR A 143 -14.20 -9.20 2.78
C THR A 143 -12.71 -8.95 2.55
N ASP A 144 -11.84 -9.74 3.18
CA ASP A 144 -10.40 -9.47 3.17
C ASP A 144 -9.76 -9.58 1.78
N ASP A 145 -10.34 -10.36 0.86
CA ASP A 145 -9.91 -10.43 -0.55
C ASP A 145 -10.13 -9.10 -1.30
N ARG A 146 -11.03 -8.24 -0.79
CA ARG A 146 -11.32 -6.92 -1.36
C ARG A 146 -10.53 -5.79 -0.72
N LYS A 147 -9.78 -6.06 0.35
CA LYS A 147 -8.90 -5.09 1.00
C LYS A 147 -7.49 -5.20 0.43
N PHE A 148 -7.03 -4.15 -0.24
CA PHE A 148 -5.70 -4.11 -0.85
C PHE A 148 -4.77 -3.16 -0.07
N ASP A 149 -3.98 -3.70 0.86
CA ASP A 149 -3.01 -2.93 1.64
C ASP A 149 -1.78 -2.59 0.78
N LEU A 150 -1.78 -1.38 0.22
CA LEU A 150 -0.70 -0.91 -0.64
C LEU A 150 0.64 -0.89 0.10
N ALA A 151 0.68 -0.53 1.38
CA ALA A 151 1.93 -0.48 2.13
C ALA A 151 2.59 -1.87 2.24
N ARG A 152 1.79 -2.93 2.43
CA ARG A 152 2.26 -4.33 2.46
C ARG A 152 2.67 -4.82 1.08
N VAL A 153 1.92 -4.45 0.05
CA VAL A 153 2.27 -4.75 -1.34
C VAL A 153 3.62 -4.13 -1.69
N LEU A 154 3.86 -2.87 -1.33
CA LEU A 154 5.15 -2.20 -1.56
C LEU A 154 6.31 -2.92 -0.85
N VAL A 155 6.11 -3.46 0.36
CA VAL A 155 7.11 -4.32 1.02
C VAL A 155 7.40 -5.58 0.22
N SER A 156 6.36 -6.23 -0.32
CA SER A 156 6.51 -7.42 -1.17
C SER A 156 7.24 -7.11 -2.49
N LEU A 157 6.97 -5.94 -3.08
CA LEU A 157 7.54 -5.49 -4.35
C LEU A 157 8.94 -4.88 -4.22
N TYR A 158 9.29 -4.27 -3.10
CA TYR A 158 10.52 -3.46 -3.01
C TYR A 158 11.36 -3.76 -1.77
N GLY A 159 10.91 -4.68 -0.91
CA GLY A 159 11.58 -4.98 0.35
C GLY A 159 11.10 -4.10 1.50
N ARG A 160 11.47 -4.47 2.73
CA ARG A 160 11.03 -3.78 3.95
C ARG A 160 11.53 -2.33 4.02
N ASN A 161 12.65 -2.05 3.35
CA ASN A 161 13.30 -0.75 3.33
C ASN A 161 12.90 0.10 2.12
N TYR A 162 11.76 -0.19 1.46
CA TYR A 162 11.32 0.55 0.26
C TYR A 162 11.20 2.07 0.47
N ALA A 163 10.95 2.51 1.70
CA ALA A 163 10.97 3.90 2.13
C ALA A 163 11.50 3.96 3.57
N SER A 164 12.30 4.99 3.88
CA SER A 164 12.71 5.29 5.24
C SER A 164 11.53 5.82 6.07
N HIS A 165 11.72 5.90 7.40
CA HIS A 165 10.72 6.49 8.30
C HIS A 165 10.81 8.02 8.34
N GLU A 166 11.98 8.56 7.98
CA GLU A 166 12.26 9.99 7.92
C GLU A 166 13.02 10.30 6.63
N TYR A 167 12.80 11.47 6.07
CA TYR A 167 13.48 11.91 4.85
C TYR A 167 13.52 13.44 4.79
N THR A 168 14.65 14.01 4.41
CA THR A 168 14.81 15.46 4.27
C THR A 168 15.00 15.82 2.80
N LYS A 169 14.24 16.80 2.34
CA LYS A 169 14.33 17.31 0.98
C LYS A 169 14.09 18.81 0.95
N ASN A 170 15.01 19.55 0.32
CA ASN A 170 14.96 21.01 0.22
C ASN A 170 14.79 21.69 1.60
N GLY A 171 15.49 21.20 2.62
CA GLY A 171 15.42 21.72 3.99
C GLY A 171 14.16 21.36 4.78
N LYS A 172 13.18 20.68 4.17
CA LYS A 172 11.98 20.18 4.86
C LYS A 172 12.16 18.70 5.25
N GLU A 173 11.89 18.39 6.51
CA GLU A 173 11.80 17.03 7.03
C GLU A 173 10.40 16.46 6.79
N TYR A 174 10.33 15.16 6.50
CA TYR A 174 9.10 14.40 6.29
C TYR A 174 9.13 13.15 7.16
N LYS A 175 8.07 12.91 7.93
CA LYS A 175 7.94 11.75 8.82
C LYS A 175 6.82 10.82 8.39
N GLY A 176 7.08 9.53 8.55
CA GLY A 176 6.17 8.47 8.16
C GLY A 176 6.28 8.10 6.69
N ARG A 177 6.18 6.79 6.41
CA ARG A 177 6.46 6.24 5.07
C ARG A 177 5.63 6.83 3.95
N MET A 178 4.38 7.23 4.22
CA MET A 178 3.51 7.86 3.23
C MET A 178 4.07 9.22 2.79
N MET A 179 4.43 10.08 3.75
CA MET A 179 4.98 11.42 3.49
C MET A 179 6.37 11.34 2.87
N VAL A 180 7.22 10.45 3.37
CA VAL A 180 8.53 10.15 2.79
C VAL A 180 8.39 9.71 1.33
N LEU A 181 7.49 8.78 1.04
CA LEU A 181 7.29 8.28 -0.32
C LEU A 181 6.78 9.37 -1.27
N ALA A 182 5.91 10.27 -0.79
CA ALA A 182 5.48 11.45 -1.56
C ALA A 182 6.66 12.36 -1.89
N ALA A 183 7.48 12.70 -0.90
CA ALA A 183 8.65 13.56 -1.07
C ALA A 183 9.67 12.95 -2.05
N MET A 184 9.95 11.64 -1.94
CA MET A 184 10.83 10.91 -2.87
C MET A 184 10.31 10.92 -4.31
N ASN A 185 9.00 10.88 -4.49
CA ASN A 185 8.36 10.78 -5.80
C ASN A 185 7.91 12.12 -6.41
N ASN A 186 8.19 13.25 -5.75
CA ASN A 186 7.67 14.57 -6.13
C ASN A 186 6.13 14.60 -6.20
N VAL A 187 5.46 13.86 -5.33
CA VAL A 187 4.00 13.96 -5.18
C VAL A 187 3.70 15.18 -4.32
N ALA A 188 2.69 15.95 -4.72
CA ALA A 188 2.27 17.11 -3.94
C ALA A 188 1.84 16.68 -2.53
N VAL A 189 2.31 17.42 -1.54
CA VAL A 189 2.00 17.19 -0.11
C VAL A 189 1.28 18.38 0.52
N LYS A 190 0.91 19.39 -0.28
CA LYS A 190 0.20 20.56 0.22
C LYS A 190 -1.08 20.10 0.92
N ASP A 191 -1.34 20.61 2.11
CA ASP A 191 -2.49 20.26 2.96
C ASP A 191 -2.43 18.86 3.63
N ALA A 192 -1.50 17.98 3.26
CA ALA A 192 -1.29 16.71 3.99
C ALA A 192 -0.57 16.95 5.31
N MET A 193 -1.14 16.42 6.39
CA MET A 193 -0.61 16.51 7.75
C MET A 193 0.10 15.22 8.18
N GLU A 194 1.13 15.37 9.01
CA GLU A 194 1.76 14.25 9.70
C GLU A 194 0.92 13.84 10.92
N GLY A 195 1.14 12.64 11.46
CA GLY A 195 0.27 12.09 12.52
C GLY A 195 0.17 12.97 13.77
N ARG A 196 1.26 13.67 14.15
CA ARG A 196 1.26 14.61 15.27
C ARG A 196 0.41 15.85 14.97
N ASP A 197 0.52 16.37 13.75
CA ASP A 197 -0.22 17.56 13.33
C ASP A 197 -1.73 17.25 13.20
N GLU A 198 -2.08 16.03 12.78
CA GLU A 198 -3.48 15.57 12.77
C GLU A 198 -4.06 15.49 14.18
N ALA A 199 -3.30 14.95 15.14
CA ALA A 199 -3.72 14.92 16.54
C ALA A 199 -3.97 16.34 17.08
N ASN A 200 -3.06 17.27 16.81
CA ASN A 200 -3.21 18.67 17.22
C ASN A 200 -4.41 19.36 16.54
N ALA A 201 -4.59 19.16 15.24
CA ALA A 201 -5.72 19.72 14.49
C ALA A 201 -7.06 19.24 15.06
N PHE A 202 -7.14 17.99 15.55
CA PHE A 202 -8.32 17.51 16.24
C PHE A 202 -8.54 18.22 17.60
N LYS A 203 -7.49 18.33 18.44
CA LYS A 203 -7.57 19.05 19.73
C LYS A 203 -7.99 20.50 19.56
N GLU A 204 -7.50 21.14 18.50
CA GLU A 204 -7.82 22.52 18.12
C GLU A 204 -9.16 22.66 17.39
N LYS A 205 -9.92 21.56 17.22
CA LYS A 205 -11.22 21.52 16.54
C LYS A 205 -11.15 22.00 15.08
N ASN A 206 -9.98 21.89 14.47
CA ASN A 206 -9.73 22.25 13.08
C ASN A 206 -10.13 21.10 12.14
N TYR A 207 -11.42 20.75 12.15
CA TYR A 207 -11.98 19.67 11.35
C TYR A 207 -11.82 19.90 9.84
N LYS A 208 -11.74 21.17 9.41
CA LYS A 208 -11.45 21.53 8.02
C LYS A 208 -10.02 21.17 7.60
N ALA A 209 -9.02 21.34 8.48
CA ALA A 209 -7.66 20.91 8.17
C ALA A 209 -7.58 19.38 8.04
N LEU A 210 -8.19 18.64 8.98
CA LEU A 210 -8.29 17.17 8.92
C LEU A 210 -8.93 16.73 7.61
N HIS A 211 -10.00 17.42 7.20
CA HIS A 211 -10.67 17.17 5.95
C HIS A 211 -9.70 17.27 4.75
N MET A 212 -8.98 18.39 4.64
CA MET A 212 -8.05 18.64 3.54
C MET A 212 -6.87 17.66 3.54
N SER A 213 -6.38 17.26 4.72
CA SER A 213 -5.32 16.25 4.85
C SER A 213 -5.76 14.89 4.31
N THR A 214 -6.95 14.41 4.67
CA THR A 214 -7.45 13.13 4.17
C THR A 214 -7.60 13.12 2.65
N LEU A 215 -8.13 14.20 2.06
CA LEU A 215 -8.21 14.35 0.61
C LEU A 215 -6.83 14.30 -0.05
N ARG A 216 -5.84 15.02 0.50
CA ARG A 216 -4.49 14.99 -0.05
C ARG A 216 -3.86 13.60 0.04
N LYS A 217 -4.09 12.87 1.14
CA LYS A 217 -3.57 11.52 1.33
C LYS A 217 -4.21 10.50 0.38
N LEU A 218 -5.48 10.67 0.03
CA LEU A 218 -6.11 9.88 -1.04
C LEU A 218 -5.41 10.06 -2.38
N ASP A 219 -5.14 11.31 -2.77
CA ASP A 219 -4.41 11.62 -4.01
C ASP A 219 -3.00 11.03 -4.00
N MET A 220 -2.30 11.14 -2.87
CA MET A 220 -0.97 10.54 -2.69
C MET A 220 -1.03 9.01 -2.89
N LEU A 221 -2.01 8.36 -2.27
CA LEU A 221 -2.20 6.92 -2.35
C LEU A 221 -2.51 6.45 -3.78
N ALA A 222 -3.41 7.13 -4.48
CA ALA A 222 -3.70 6.86 -5.88
C ALA A 222 -2.43 7.00 -6.74
N ASN A 223 -1.64 8.06 -6.52
CA ASN A 223 -0.39 8.27 -7.23
C ASN A 223 0.65 7.17 -6.96
N PHE A 224 0.74 6.70 -5.71
CA PHE A 224 1.62 5.58 -5.35
C PHE A 224 1.19 4.28 -6.03
N PHE A 225 -0.12 4.00 -6.04
CA PHE A 225 -0.67 2.82 -6.70
C PHE A 225 -0.35 2.83 -8.20
N ASP A 226 -0.65 3.93 -8.90
CA ASP A 226 -0.37 4.07 -10.33
C ASP A 226 1.12 3.90 -10.66
N ARG A 227 2.00 4.54 -9.89
CA ARG A 227 3.45 4.44 -10.10
C ARG A 227 4.00 3.05 -9.74
N ALA A 228 3.45 2.39 -8.73
CA ALA A 228 3.85 1.04 -8.35
C ALA A 228 3.45 0.03 -9.44
N HIS A 229 2.22 0.15 -9.95
CA HIS A 229 1.74 -0.63 -11.10
C HIS A 229 2.63 -0.41 -12.32
N ALA A 230 2.89 0.85 -12.70
CA ALA A 230 3.74 1.21 -13.83
C ALA A 230 5.25 0.94 -13.63
N ASN A 231 5.68 0.38 -12.50
CA ASN A 231 7.10 0.19 -12.14
C ASN A 231 7.93 1.48 -12.07
N LYS A 232 7.29 2.64 -11.90
CA LYS A 232 7.93 3.98 -11.88
C LYS A 232 8.05 4.59 -10.48
N LEU A 233 7.58 3.89 -9.44
CA LEU A 233 7.67 4.39 -8.06
C LEU A 233 9.13 4.41 -7.59
N LYS A 234 9.67 5.60 -7.31
CA LYS A 234 10.97 5.78 -6.67
C LYS A 234 10.92 5.22 -5.26
N ASN A 235 11.87 4.33 -4.95
CA ASN A 235 11.94 3.59 -3.69
C ASN A 235 13.40 3.23 -3.35
N ASN A 236 13.66 2.98 -2.08
CA ASN A 236 14.97 2.62 -1.53
C ASN A 236 15.27 1.11 -1.59
N GLY A 237 14.40 0.31 -2.22
CA GLY A 237 14.58 -1.12 -2.33
C GLY A 237 15.84 -1.51 -3.12
N THR A 238 16.67 -2.38 -2.56
CA THR A 238 17.89 -2.86 -3.21
C THR A 238 17.60 -3.82 -4.36
N PHE A 239 18.54 -4.01 -5.30
CA PHE A 239 18.41 -4.99 -6.39
C PHE A 239 18.14 -6.40 -5.86
N ARG A 240 18.83 -6.78 -4.77
CA ARG A 240 18.65 -8.08 -4.09
C ARG A 240 17.26 -8.23 -3.47
N GLU A 241 16.67 -7.14 -2.97
CA GLU A 241 15.30 -7.15 -2.45
C GLU A 241 14.25 -7.21 -3.56
N LYS A 242 14.52 -6.58 -4.70
CA LYS A 242 13.62 -6.55 -5.86
C LYS A 242 13.63 -7.85 -6.66
N TYR A 243 14.80 -8.45 -6.86
CA TYR A 243 14.97 -9.55 -7.82
C TYR A 243 15.52 -10.84 -7.20
N GLY A 244 15.94 -10.83 -5.93
CA GLY A 244 16.56 -11.99 -5.28
C GLY A 244 17.94 -12.34 -5.86
N PHE A 245 18.56 -13.41 -5.36
CA PHE A 245 19.76 -13.98 -5.97
C PHE A 245 19.35 -14.89 -7.14
N HIS A 246 19.62 -14.46 -8.37
CA HIS A 246 19.28 -15.16 -9.61
C HIS A 246 19.84 -16.60 -9.71
N TRP A 247 20.91 -16.92 -8.97
CA TRP A 247 21.49 -18.27 -8.91
C TRP A 247 20.53 -19.35 -8.40
N ILE A 248 19.62 -19.00 -7.47
CA ILE A 248 18.66 -19.96 -6.90
C ILE A 248 17.56 -20.31 -7.92
N VAL A 249 17.13 -19.33 -8.73
CA VAL A 249 16.12 -19.52 -9.78
C VAL A 249 16.63 -20.41 -10.91
N ILE A 250 17.92 -20.29 -11.26
CA ILE A 250 18.57 -21.18 -12.24
C ILE A 250 18.54 -22.63 -11.75
N PHE A 251 18.88 -22.89 -10.49
CA PHE A 251 18.86 -24.24 -9.90
C PHE A 251 17.47 -24.88 -9.88
N GLU A 252 16.41 -24.08 -9.81
CA GLU A 252 15.03 -24.58 -9.73
C GLU A 252 14.39 -24.75 -11.11
N LEU A 253 14.73 -23.89 -12.09
CA LEU A 253 14.50 -24.16 -13.52
C LEU A 253 15.12 -25.49 -13.93
N ILE A 254 16.33 -25.79 -13.41
CA ILE A 254 17.02 -27.05 -13.65
C ILE A 254 16.24 -28.25 -13.09
N LYS A 255 15.67 -28.12 -11.88
CA LYS A 255 14.86 -29.18 -11.25
C LYS A 255 13.46 -29.33 -11.86
N ALA A 256 12.82 -28.24 -12.27
CA ALA A 256 11.48 -28.26 -12.87
C ALA A 256 11.49 -28.82 -14.30
N HIS A 257 12.61 -28.67 -15.02
CA HIS A 257 12.76 -29.08 -16.41
C HIS A 257 14.07 -29.85 -16.65
N PRO A 258 14.19 -31.10 -16.15
CA PRO A 258 15.43 -31.88 -16.23
C PRO A 258 15.88 -32.17 -17.68
N ALA A 259 14.94 -32.33 -18.62
CA ALA A 259 15.24 -32.59 -20.04
C ALA A 259 15.95 -31.41 -20.73
N TYR A 260 15.49 -30.18 -20.48
CA TYR A 260 16.12 -28.96 -21.04
C TYR A 260 17.51 -28.75 -20.47
N THR A 261 17.69 -29.05 -19.19
CA THR A 261 19.00 -28.96 -18.53
C THR A 261 19.98 -29.99 -19.08
N ALA A 262 19.53 -31.23 -19.28
CA ALA A 262 20.35 -32.27 -19.89
C ALA A 262 20.83 -31.86 -21.29
N LEU A 263 19.95 -31.26 -22.10
CA LEU A 263 20.30 -30.72 -23.42
C LEU A 263 21.36 -29.61 -23.35
N ILE A 264 21.22 -28.65 -22.43
CA ILE A 264 22.18 -27.55 -22.27
C ILE A 264 23.55 -28.07 -21.82
N VAL A 265 23.58 -29.01 -20.87
CA VAL A 265 24.81 -29.62 -20.37
C VAL A 265 25.49 -30.45 -21.45
N LEU A 266 24.75 -31.25 -22.21
CA LEU A 266 25.28 -32.00 -23.34
C LEU A 266 25.87 -31.07 -24.41
N ALA A 267 25.17 -29.99 -24.77
CA ALA A 267 25.67 -29.01 -25.73
C ALA A 267 26.96 -28.31 -25.26
N ALA A 268 27.07 -28.00 -23.96
CA ALA A 268 28.27 -27.41 -23.37
C ALA A 268 29.46 -28.39 -23.37
N ILE A 269 29.22 -29.67 -23.03
CA ILE A 269 30.24 -30.73 -23.07
C ILE A 269 30.70 -30.96 -24.51
N SER A 270 29.79 -31.07 -25.47
CA SER A 270 30.13 -31.22 -26.90
C SER A 270 30.96 -30.04 -27.40
N SER A 271 30.61 -28.81 -27.00
CA SER A 271 31.37 -27.61 -27.38
C SER A 271 32.78 -27.58 -26.75
N ALA A 272 32.91 -28.05 -25.51
CA ALA A 272 34.21 -28.15 -24.83
C ALA A 272 35.10 -29.23 -25.47
N ILE A 273 34.53 -30.39 -25.80
CA ILE A 273 35.24 -31.46 -26.51
C ILE A 273 35.71 -30.95 -27.87
N TYR A 274 34.83 -30.31 -28.64
CA TYR A 274 35.18 -29.75 -29.95
C TYR A 274 36.34 -28.75 -29.87
N LYS A 275 36.30 -27.81 -28.90
CA LYS A 275 37.40 -26.87 -28.69
C LYS A 275 38.69 -27.56 -28.26
N PHE A 276 38.60 -28.57 -27.41
CA PHE A 276 39.77 -29.31 -26.96
C PHE A 276 40.41 -30.10 -28.11
N THR A 277 39.60 -30.75 -28.96
CA THR A 277 40.07 -31.44 -30.15
C THR A 277 40.70 -30.48 -31.16
N ASP A 278 40.11 -29.29 -31.35
CA ASP A 278 40.63 -28.25 -32.26
C ASP A 278 41.97 -27.69 -31.76
N ILE A 279 42.09 -27.41 -30.46
CA ILE A 279 43.36 -26.99 -29.85
C ILE A 279 44.43 -28.09 -29.99
N PHE A 280 44.05 -29.34 -29.75
CA PHE A 280 44.99 -30.47 -29.83
C PHE A 280 45.44 -30.77 -31.27
N SER A 281 44.53 -30.69 -32.25
CA SER A 281 44.88 -30.82 -33.67
C SER A 281 45.79 -29.69 -34.14
N ASN A 282 45.56 -28.46 -33.69
CA ASN A 282 46.40 -27.31 -34.02
C ASN A 282 47.81 -27.44 -33.40
N LEU A 283 47.92 -27.99 -32.18
CA LEU A 283 49.21 -28.30 -31.53
C LEU A 283 50.01 -29.40 -32.25
N ILE A 284 49.36 -30.47 -32.70
CA ILE A 284 50.03 -31.55 -33.44
C ILE A 284 50.51 -31.07 -34.82
N THR A 285 49.77 -30.18 -35.46
CA THR A 285 50.11 -29.65 -36.80
C THR A 285 51.30 -28.68 -36.75
N GLN A 286 51.55 -28.01 -35.61
CA GLN A 286 52.73 -27.15 -35.41
C GLN A 286 54.01 -27.91 -34.99
N ALA A 287 53.90 -29.19 -34.62
CA ALA A 287 55.01 -30.03 -34.17
C ALA A 287 55.60 -30.95 -35.27
N ARG A 288 55.14 -30.79 -36.53
CA ARG A 288 55.71 -31.38 -37.74
C ARG A 288 56.31 -30.29 -38.60
#